data_AF-A0A523L396-F1
#
_entry.id   AF-A0A523L396-F1
#
_cell.length_a   1.000
_cell.length_b   1.000
_cell.length_c   1.000
_cell.angle_alpha   90.00
_cell.angle_beta   90.00
_cell.angle_gamma   90.00
#
_symmetry.space_group_name_H-M   'P 1'
#
loop_
_entity.id
_entity.type
_entity.pdbx_description
1 polymer ?
#
loop_
_entity_poly.entity_id
_entity_poly.type
_entity_poly.pdbx_seq_one_letter_code
_entity_poly.pdbx_strand_id
1 'polypeptide(L)'
;MTCWLPTPPRAIYPVQHYVVLRNCDSYSDTLANKATEHVTENAATMSHRTVDLPPLTGLSRAVRELRYHEASRQVLAIVLIAFFALVSRPTFELLLIGAPPILAGMGLRVYASGFILKNEQLATYGPYALVRHPLYTGNILIISGFSIISAAWWSAMLALLFFWFYYPTAIEYEDRKLKRLFSADWENWSTRIPALIPTFSNLTAIRQGSWSFGKSSRQNGEPIIVIFVLLWFAYVAWHLP
;
A
#
# COMPACT_ATOMS: atom_id res chain seq x y z
N MET A 1 -37.16 24.64 -53.76
CA MET A 1 -37.54 26.06 -53.62
C MET A 1 -38.38 26.18 -52.36
N THR A 2 -37.92 26.97 -51.40
CA THR A 2 -38.51 27.18 -50.07
C THR A 2 -39.83 27.94 -50.16
N CYS A 3 -40.81 27.59 -49.33
CA CYS A 3 -41.65 28.60 -48.67
C CYS A 3 -42.37 27.99 -47.45
N TRP A 4 -42.12 28.60 -46.30
CA TRP A 4 -42.78 28.38 -45.02
C TRP A 4 -43.97 29.32 -44.88
N LEU A 5 -45.08 28.86 -44.32
CA LEU A 5 -46.16 29.70 -43.78
C LEU A 5 -46.82 29.00 -42.57
N PRO A 6 -47.48 29.74 -41.67
CA PRO A 6 -47.17 29.74 -40.23
C PRO A 6 -48.23 29.06 -39.35
N THR A 7 -47.89 28.92 -38.07
CA THR A 7 -48.70 28.31 -37.01
C THR A 7 -49.98 29.10 -36.67
N PRO A 8 -51.10 28.42 -36.34
CA PRO A 8 -52.24 29.03 -35.66
C PRO A 8 -52.31 28.65 -34.15
N PRO A 9 -53.03 29.43 -33.32
CA PRO A 9 -53.09 29.25 -31.87
C PRO A 9 -54.31 28.44 -31.35
N ARG A 10 -54.13 27.98 -30.11
CA ARG A 10 -54.95 27.16 -29.17
C ARG A 10 -56.48 27.30 -29.21
N ALA A 11 -57.19 26.18 -28.94
CA ALA A 11 -57.98 25.95 -27.71
C ALA A 11 -58.70 24.56 -27.65
N ILE A 12 -59.03 24.14 -26.40
CA ILE A 12 -60.11 23.23 -25.91
C ILE A 12 -59.85 21.69 -25.77
N TYR A 13 -60.07 21.20 -24.53
CA TYR A 13 -60.09 19.84 -23.91
C TYR A 13 -61.10 18.83 -24.54
N PRO A 14 -61.12 17.48 -24.28
CA PRO A 14 -60.91 16.81 -22.98
C PRO A 14 -60.14 15.45 -22.93
N VAL A 15 -60.05 14.96 -21.69
CA VAL A 15 -59.23 13.89 -21.09
C VAL A 15 -59.65 12.47 -21.51
N GLN A 16 -58.67 11.60 -21.77
CA GLN A 16 -58.86 10.15 -21.91
C GLN A 16 -57.95 9.41 -20.90
N HIS A 17 -58.58 8.69 -19.97
CA HIS A 17 -57.91 7.79 -19.03
C HIS A 17 -57.31 6.59 -19.78
N TYR A 18 -55.99 6.41 -19.71
CA TYR A 18 -55.35 5.13 -20.01
C TYR A 18 -54.78 4.54 -18.73
N VAL A 19 -55.31 3.38 -18.35
CA VAL A 19 -54.76 2.50 -17.32
C VAL A 19 -53.47 1.90 -17.88
N VAL A 20 -52.32 2.35 -17.38
CA VAL A 20 -51.03 1.71 -17.69
C VAL A 20 -50.89 0.47 -16.82
N LEU A 21 -51.13 -0.70 -17.39
CA LEU A 21 -50.74 -1.97 -16.80
C LEU A 21 -49.20 -2.01 -16.78
N ARG A 22 -48.59 -1.80 -15.60
CA ARG A 22 -47.14 -2.01 -15.43
C ARG A 22 -46.88 -3.52 -15.42
N ASN A 23 -46.08 -3.99 -16.38
CA ASN A 23 -45.51 -5.33 -16.36
C ASN A 23 -44.70 -5.55 -15.08
N CYS A 24 -45.05 -6.58 -14.31
CA CYS A 24 -44.32 -7.04 -13.14
C CYS A 24 -42.89 -7.54 -13.47
N ASP A 25 -42.62 -7.87 -14.73
CA ASP A 25 -41.31 -8.37 -15.19
C ASP A 25 -40.19 -7.33 -15.07
N SER A 26 -40.52 -6.05 -15.13
CA SER A 26 -39.51 -4.97 -15.01
C SER A 26 -38.88 -4.90 -13.63
N TYR A 27 -39.59 -5.30 -12.57
CA TYR A 27 -39.09 -5.21 -11.20
C TYR A 27 -38.10 -6.35 -10.87
N SER A 28 -38.33 -7.56 -11.38
CA SER A 28 -37.38 -8.68 -11.23
C SER A 28 -36.09 -8.42 -12.00
N ASP A 29 -36.19 -7.85 -13.19
CA ASP A 29 -35.01 -7.51 -14.00
C ASP A 29 -34.18 -6.40 -13.36
N THR A 30 -34.84 -5.43 -12.71
CA THR A 30 -34.14 -4.37 -11.99
C THR A 30 -33.42 -4.91 -10.76
N LEU A 31 -34.03 -5.84 -10.01
CA LEU A 31 -33.39 -6.48 -8.85
C LEU A 31 -32.26 -7.43 -9.26
N ALA A 32 -32.44 -8.18 -10.35
CA ALA A 32 -31.40 -9.02 -10.93
C ALA A 32 -30.21 -8.16 -11.35
N ASN A 33 -30.44 -7.08 -12.10
CA ASN A 33 -29.39 -6.15 -12.52
C ASN A 33 -28.70 -5.45 -11.35
N LYS A 34 -29.44 -5.06 -10.30
CA LYS A 34 -28.84 -4.51 -9.06
C LYS A 34 -28.00 -5.53 -8.31
N ALA A 35 -28.42 -6.80 -8.30
CA ALA A 35 -27.66 -7.88 -7.69
C ALA A 35 -26.40 -8.20 -8.51
N THR A 36 -26.46 -8.19 -9.84
CA THR A 36 -25.27 -8.32 -10.70
C THR A 36 -24.35 -7.12 -10.60
N GLU A 37 -24.87 -5.89 -10.51
CA GLU A 37 -24.06 -4.70 -10.22
C GLU A 37 -23.41 -4.80 -8.84
N HIS A 38 -24.13 -5.16 -7.78
CA HIS A 38 -23.53 -5.33 -6.46
C HIS A 38 -22.53 -6.49 -6.41
N VAL A 39 -22.75 -7.60 -7.12
CA VAL A 39 -21.78 -8.72 -7.19
C VAL A 39 -20.56 -8.34 -8.03
N THR A 40 -20.72 -7.55 -9.10
CA THR A 40 -19.59 -7.05 -9.90
C THR A 40 -18.83 -5.92 -9.20
N GLU A 41 -19.49 -5.10 -8.40
CA GLU A 41 -18.88 -4.08 -7.53
C GLU A 41 -18.17 -4.71 -6.31
N ASN A 42 -18.76 -5.75 -5.71
CA ASN A 42 -18.12 -6.57 -4.68
C ASN A 42 -16.97 -7.43 -5.24
N ALA A 43 -16.99 -7.75 -6.55
CA ALA A 43 -15.84 -8.33 -7.24
C ALA A 43 -14.81 -7.26 -7.66
N ALA A 44 -15.23 -6.00 -7.87
CA ALA A 44 -14.35 -4.86 -8.17
C ALA A 44 -13.61 -4.33 -6.93
N THR A 45 -14.05 -4.70 -5.73
CA THR A 45 -13.29 -4.50 -4.48
C THR A 45 -12.22 -5.57 -4.25
N MET A 46 -12.06 -6.53 -5.18
CA MET A 46 -10.83 -7.31 -5.30
C MET A 46 -9.72 -6.38 -5.79
N SER A 47 -8.56 -6.43 -5.14
CA SER A 47 -7.50 -5.47 -5.39
C SER A 47 -7.20 -5.38 -6.89
N HIS A 48 -7.28 -4.18 -7.49
CA HIS A 48 -6.86 -3.91 -8.87
C HIS A 48 -5.37 -4.24 -9.14
N ARG A 49 -4.68 -4.86 -8.18
CA ARG A 49 -3.25 -5.16 -8.19
C ARG A 49 -2.92 -6.44 -8.95
N THR A 50 -3.88 -7.36 -9.07
CA THR A 50 -3.71 -8.65 -9.75
C THR A 50 -4.44 -8.73 -11.09
N VAL A 51 -5.11 -7.64 -11.51
CA VAL A 51 -5.98 -7.61 -12.71
C VAL A 51 -5.23 -7.96 -14.00
N ASP A 52 -3.95 -7.62 -14.05
CA ASP A 52 -3.08 -7.83 -15.20
C ASP A 52 -2.25 -9.13 -15.14
N LEU A 53 -2.49 -9.95 -14.12
CA LEU A 53 -1.83 -11.24 -13.95
C LEU A 53 -2.69 -12.38 -14.51
N PRO A 54 -2.08 -13.51 -14.93
CA PRO A 54 -2.81 -14.70 -15.35
C PRO A 54 -3.86 -15.12 -14.31
N PRO A 55 -5.07 -15.53 -14.72
CA PRO A 55 -6.10 -15.94 -13.78
C PRO A 55 -5.65 -17.19 -13.01
N LEU A 56 -5.95 -17.22 -11.71
CA LEU A 56 -5.78 -18.38 -10.84
C LEU A 56 -7.13 -18.78 -10.25
N THR A 57 -7.25 -20.04 -9.82
CA THR A 57 -8.46 -20.57 -9.17
C THR A 57 -8.13 -21.18 -7.80
N GLY A 58 -9.16 -21.38 -6.98
CA GLY A 58 -9.07 -22.05 -5.67
C GLY A 58 -8.10 -21.38 -4.70
N LEU A 59 -7.35 -22.20 -3.96
CA LEU A 59 -6.42 -21.75 -2.92
C LEU A 59 -5.29 -20.87 -3.48
N SER A 60 -4.76 -21.18 -4.65
CA SER A 60 -3.70 -20.40 -5.30
C SER A 60 -4.12 -18.96 -5.57
N ARG A 61 -5.39 -18.75 -5.96
CA ARG A 61 -5.97 -17.40 -6.09
C ARG A 61 -6.03 -16.71 -4.73
N ALA A 62 -6.58 -17.36 -3.72
CA ALA A 62 -6.75 -16.78 -2.39
C ALA A 62 -5.40 -16.36 -1.76
N VAL A 63 -4.39 -17.23 -1.84
CA VAL A 63 -3.03 -16.93 -1.36
C VAL A 63 -2.43 -15.74 -2.11
N ARG A 64 -2.58 -15.70 -3.45
CA ARG A 64 -2.09 -14.57 -4.24
C ARG A 64 -2.79 -13.28 -3.83
N GLU A 65 -4.12 -13.24 -3.79
CA GLU A 65 -4.86 -12.02 -3.40
C GLU A 65 -4.41 -11.53 -2.02
N LEU A 66 -4.24 -12.44 -1.05
CA LEU A 66 -3.73 -12.09 0.27
C LEU A 66 -2.32 -11.48 0.23
N ARG A 67 -1.42 -12.03 -0.58
CA ARG A 67 -0.04 -11.53 -0.75
C ARG A 67 0.04 -10.16 -1.44
N TYR A 68 -0.94 -9.82 -2.29
CA TYR A 68 -1.00 -8.52 -2.97
C TYR A 68 -1.80 -7.48 -2.19
N HIS A 69 -2.56 -7.90 -1.19
CA HIS A 69 -3.41 -7.02 -0.39
C HIS A 69 -2.55 -6.13 0.53
N GLU A 70 -2.56 -4.81 0.28
CA GLU A 70 -1.70 -3.88 1.01
C GLU A 70 -2.06 -3.76 2.49
N ALA A 71 -3.35 -3.65 2.79
CA ALA A 71 -3.81 -3.42 4.15
C ALA A 71 -3.51 -4.61 5.06
N SER A 72 -3.60 -5.85 4.57
CA SER A 72 -3.27 -7.04 5.36
C SER A 72 -1.79 -7.04 5.74
N ARG A 73 -0.90 -6.67 4.81
CA ARG A 73 0.53 -6.54 5.08
C ARG A 73 0.83 -5.49 6.15
N GLN A 74 0.20 -4.32 6.07
CA GLN A 74 0.41 -3.23 7.04
C GLN A 74 -0.13 -3.60 8.42
N VAL A 75 -1.37 -4.13 8.48
CA VAL A 75 -2.00 -4.57 9.73
C VAL A 75 -1.19 -5.69 10.37
N LEU A 76 -0.74 -6.67 9.59
CA LEU A 76 0.04 -7.78 10.14
C LEU A 76 1.43 -7.31 10.62
N ALA A 77 2.06 -6.35 9.95
CA ALA A 77 3.31 -5.74 10.44
C ALA A 77 3.12 -5.06 11.80
N ILE A 78 2.03 -4.29 11.96
CA ILE A 78 1.68 -3.61 13.21
C ILE A 78 1.44 -4.65 14.32
N VAL A 79 0.63 -5.67 14.04
CA VAL A 79 0.36 -6.77 14.98
C VAL A 79 1.64 -7.49 15.36
N LEU A 80 2.53 -7.74 14.41
CA LEU A 80 3.79 -8.44 14.65
C LEU A 80 4.73 -7.65 15.57
N ILE A 81 4.86 -6.33 15.35
CA ILE A 81 5.65 -5.44 16.22
C ILE A 81 5.09 -5.45 17.64
N ALA A 82 3.78 -5.26 17.79
CA ALA A 82 3.11 -5.29 19.09
C ALA A 82 3.30 -6.64 19.78
N PHE A 83 3.13 -7.74 19.04
CA PHE A 83 3.28 -9.09 19.56
C PHE A 83 4.71 -9.36 20.05
N PHE A 84 5.73 -9.02 19.26
CA PHE A 84 7.14 -9.16 19.67
C PHE A 84 7.46 -8.32 20.91
N ALA A 85 6.93 -7.10 21.01
CA ALA A 85 7.11 -6.26 22.19
C ALA A 85 6.41 -6.86 23.43
N LEU A 86 5.18 -7.34 23.30
CA LEU A 86 4.40 -7.91 24.41
C LEU A 86 5.01 -9.18 25.01
N VAL A 87 5.57 -10.05 24.16
CA VAL A 87 6.19 -11.31 24.60
C VAL A 87 7.68 -11.17 24.93
N SER A 88 8.22 -9.95 24.82
CA SER A 88 9.65 -9.71 25.01
C SER A 88 10.11 -9.99 26.44
N ARG A 89 11.34 -10.49 26.56
CA ARG A 89 12.09 -10.56 27.82
C ARG A 89 13.38 -9.76 27.63
N PRO A 90 13.29 -8.42 27.65
CA PRO A 90 14.41 -7.58 27.25
C PRO A 90 15.56 -7.67 28.25
N THR A 91 16.78 -7.68 27.73
CA THR A 91 18.00 -7.40 28.50
C THR A 91 18.66 -6.14 27.95
N PHE A 92 19.56 -5.53 28.73
CA PHE A 92 20.24 -4.32 28.29
C PHE A 92 21.05 -4.56 27.01
N GLU A 93 21.67 -5.73 26.88
CA GLU A 93 22.42 -6.14 25.69
C GLU A 93 21.52 -6.27 24.46
N LEU A 94 20.34 -6.88 24.62
CA LEU A 94 19.39 -7.04 23.52
C LEU A 94 18.82 -5.68 23.07
N LEU A 95 18.57 -4.77 24.01
CA LEU A 95 18.20 -3.39 23.69
C LEU A 95 19.34 -2.68 22.94
N LEU A 96 20.59 -2.84 23.36
CA LEU A 96 21.75 -2.24 22.69
C LEU A 96 21.93 -2.76 21.25
N ILE A 97 21.61 -4.04 21.00
CA ILE A 97 21.71 -4.64 19.66
C ILE A 97 20.48 -4.32 18.80
N GLY A 98 19.27 -4.35 19.37
CA GLY A 98 18.02 -4.19 18.63
C GLY A 98 17.54 -2.75 18.45
N ALA A 99 17.94 -1.82 19.31
CA ALA A 99 17.59 -0.40 19.16
C ALA A 99 18.21 0.23 17.89
N PRO A 100 19.49 0.02 17.54
CA PRO A 100 20.08 0.57 16.33
C PRO A 100 19.30 0.27 15.04
N PRO A 101 18.92 -0.99 14.70
CA PRO A 101 18.12 -1.24 13.51
C PRO A 101 16.71 -0.62 13.60
N ILE A 102 16.07 -0.54 14.78
CA ILE A 102 14.77 0.15 14.93
C ILE A 102 14.91 1.63 14.57
N LEU A 103 15.89 2.31 15.17
CA LEU A 103 16.15 3.73 14.96
C LEU A 103 16.57 4.01 13.52
N ALA A 104 17.45 3.19 12.95
CA ALA A 104 17.88 3.30 11.56
C ALA A 104 16.69 3.08 10.60
N GLY A 105 15.85 2.08 10.85
CA GLY A 105 14.67 1.80 10.04
C GLY A 105 13.64 2.93 10.10
N MET A 106 13.37 3.47 11.29
CA MET A 106 12.49 4.61 11.48
C MET A 106 13.03 5.87 10.79
N GLY A 107 14.32 6.17 10.98
CA GLY A 107 14.99 7.29 10.32
C GLY A 107 14.95 7.18 8.80
N LEU A 108 15.22 5.98 8.25
CA LEU A 108 15.14 5.72 6.81
C LEU A 108 13.73 5.95 6.27
N ARG A 109 12.69 5.57 7.02
CA ARG A 109 11.29 5.79 6.62
C ARG A 109 10.91 7.26 6.59
N VAL A 110 11.22 8.00 7.65
CA VAL A 110 10.98 9.46 7.72
C VAL A 110 11.78 10.19 6.64
N TYR A 111 13.03 9.78 6.42
CA TYR A 111 13.85 10.35 5.36
C TYR A 111 13.23 10.08 3.98
N ALA A 112 12.94 8.82 3.64
CA ALA A 112 12.38 8.45 2.33
C ALA A 112 11.01 9.07 2.03
N SER A 113 10.11 9.08 3.01
CA SER A 113 8.78 9.67 2.84
C SER A 113 8.80 11.17 2.52
N GLY A 114 9.87 11.89 2.87
CA GLY A 114 10.01 13.30 2.51
C GLY A 114 10.48 13.57 1.07
N PHE A 115 10.96 12.55 0.36
CA PHE A 115 11.38 12.66 -1.05
C PHE A 115 10.32 12.17 -2.04
N ILE A 116 9.39 11.32 -1.61
CA ILE A 116 8.41 10.70 -2.51
C ILE A 116 7.12 11.51 -2.66
N LEU A 117 6.75 11.74 -3.91
CA LEU A 117 5.39 12.11 -4.33
C LEU A 117 4.82 10.94 -5.11
N LYS A 118 3.91 10.18 -4.49
CA LYS A 118 3.45 8.90 -5.03
C LYS A 118 2.76 9.08 -6.38
N ASN A 119 3.23 8.36 -7.39
CA ASN A 119 2.70 8.31 -8.76
C ASN A 119 2.81 9.60 -9.59
N GLU A 120 3.34 10.69 -9.04
CA GLU A 120 3.52 11.95 -9.77
C GLU A 120 4.88 12.01 -10.48
N GLN A 121 5.92 11.53 -9.80
CA GLN A 121 7.29 11.52 -10.30
C GLN A 121 8.05 10.29 -9.81
N LEU A 122 8.95 9.78 -10.65
CA LEU A 122 9.86 8.71 -10.24
C LEU A 122 10.90 9.29 -9.27
N ALA A 123 10.83 8.87 -8.00
CA ALA A 123 11.83 9.23 -7.02
C ALA A 123 13.12 8.44 -7.27
N THR A 124 14.20 9.13 -7.65
CA THR A 124 15.51 8.52 -7.97
C THR A 124 16.67 9.08 -7.14
N TYR A 125 16.37 10.05 -6.27
CA TYR A 125 17.32 10.79 -5.45
C TYR A 125 17.04 10.61 -3.95
N GLY A 126 17.93 11.13 -3.11
CA GLY A 126 17.87 10.88 -1.67
C GLY A 126 18.06 9.38 -1.36
N PRO A 127 17.20 8.76 -0.54
CA PRO A 127 17.32 7.33 -0.25
C PRO A 127 16.97 6.43 -1.44
N TYR A 128 16.23 6.93 -2.43
CA TYR A 128 15.90 6.20 -3.65
C TYR A 128 17.09 6.06 -4.62
N ALA A 129 18.19 6.78 -4.36
CA ALA A 129 19.47 6.57 -5.06
C ALA A 129 20.24 5.35 -4.52
N LEU A 130 19.89 4.86 -3.32
CA LEU A 130 20.56 3.74 -2.66
C LEU A 130 19.78 2.43 -2.82
N VAL A 131 18.45 2.51 -2.79
CA VAL A 131 17.55 1.35 -2.78
C VAL A 131 16.20 1.73 -3.37
N ARG A 132 15.54 0.81 -4.10
CA ARG A 132 14.26 1.11 -4.75
C ARG A 132 13.09 1.26 -3.77
N HIS A 133 13.07 0.44 -2.71
CA HIS A 133 11.98 0.44 -1.72
C HIS A 133 12.50 0.76 -0.30
N PRO A 134 13.01 1.98 -0.03
CA PRO A 134 13.60 2.33 1.27
C PRO A 134 12.60 2.21 2.43
N LEU A 135 11.30 2.43 2.19
CA LEU A 135 10.26 2.22 3.19
C LEU A 135 10.14 0.74 3.62
N TYR A 136 10.36 -0.19 2.68
CA TYR A 136 10.33 -1.63 2.96
C TYR A 136 11.60 -2.06 3.69
N THR A 137 12.75 -1.55 3.27
CA THR A 137 14.02 -1.71 4.01
C THR A 137 13.87 -1.21 5.44
N GLY A 138 13.26 -0.04 5.64
CA GLY A 138 12.99 0.49 6.99
C GLY A 138 12.09 -0.40 7.83
N ASN A 139 11.02 -0.97 7.23
CA ASN A 139 10.17 -1.93 7.92
C ASN A 139 10.90 -3.23 8.30
N ILE A 140 11.77 -3.75 7.41
CA ILE A 140 12.60 -4.92 7.71
C ILE A 140 13.46 -4.63 8.93
N LEU A 141 14.14 -3.48 8.96
CA LEU A 141 14.99 -3.08 10.07
C LEU A 141 14.21 -2.96 11.39
N ILE A 142 13.04 -2.31 11.38
CA ILE A 142 12.20 -2.17 12.57
C ILE A 142 11.74 -3.53 13.11
N ILE A 143 11.14 -4.38 12.26
CA ILE A 143 10.64 -5.70 12.67
C ILE A 143 11.80 -6.60 13.14
N SER A 144 12.96 -6.53 12.48
CA SER A 144 14.15 -7.29 12.87
C SER A 144 14.68 -6.85 14.23
N GLY A 145 14.69 -5.55 14.52
CA GLY A 145 15.10 -5.05 15.82
C GLY A 145 14.15 -5.46 16.95
N PHE A 146 12.82 -5.39 16.74
CA PHE A 146 11.87 -5.93 17.72
C PHE A 146 11.99 -7.45 17.89
N SER A 147 12.27 -8.17 16.81
CA SER A 147 12.56 -9.61 16.88
C SER A 147 13.79 -9.88 17.75
N ILE A 148 14.88 -9.12 17.61
CA ILE A 148 16.08 -9.26 18.44
C ILE A 148 15.75 -9.00 19.91
N ILE A 149 15.06 -7.89 20.20
CA ILE A 149 14.72 -7.48 21.56
C ILE A 149 13.77 -8.48 22.24
N SER A 150 12.95 -9.20 21.47
CA SER A 150 12.01 -10.17 22.02
C SER A 150 12.67 -11.32 22.80
N ALA A 151 13.98 -11.55 22.59
CA ALA A 151 14.74 -12.67 23.16
C ALA A 151 14.20 -14.06 22.78
N ALA A 152 13.34 -14.15 21.77
CA ALA A 152 12.68 -15.38 21.36
C ALA A 152 13.22 -15.85 20.00
N TRP A 153 13.87 -17.02 19.95
CA TRP A 153 14.42 -17.54 18.68
C TRP A 153 13.37 -17.68 17.57
N TRP A 154 12.12 -17.98 17.92
CA TRP A 154 11.02 -18.15 16.97
C TRP A 154 10.56 -16.82 16.35
N SER A 155 10.83 -15.67 16.98
CA SER A 155 10.46 -14.36 16.43
C SER A 155 11.21 -14.08 15.13
N ALA A 156 12.47 -14.51 15.04
CA ALA A 156 13.29 -14.36 13.84
C ALA A 156 12.68 -15.17 12.67
N MET A 157 12.24 -16.41 12.94
CA MET A 157 11.57 -17.24 11.95
C MET A 157 10.25 -16.60 11.49
N LEU A 158 9.45 -16.06 12.42
CA LEU A 158 8.20 -15.41 12.08
C LEU A 158 8.40 -14.13 11.27
N ALA A 159 9.42 -13.33 11.60
CA ALA A 159 9.80 -12.15 10.82
C ALA A 159 10.24 -12.52 9.39
N LEU A 160 11.11 -13.54 9.25
CA LEU A 160 11.55 -14.02 7.94
C LEU A 160 10.38 -14.55 7.10
N LEU A 161 9.46 -15.31 7.71
CA LEU A 161 8.26 -15.80 7.03
C LEU A 161 7.38 -14.64 6.56
N PHE A 162 7.18 -13.63 7.41
CA PHE A 162 6.44 -12.42 7.06
C PHE A 162 7.07 -11.69 5.85
N PHE A 163 8.40 -11.47 5.87
CA PHE A 163 9.10 -10.82 4.77
C PHE A 163 9.01 -11.65 3.47
N TRP A 164 9.28 -12.95 3.54
CA TRP A 164 9.21 -13.85 2.40
C TRP A 164 7.81 -13.91 1.78
N PHE A 165 6.77 -13.91 2.62
CA PHE A 165 5.40 -13.96 2.15
C PHE A 165 4.98 -12.66 1.46
N TYR A 166 5.19 -11.50 2.08
CA TYR A 166 4.60 -10.25 1.60
C TYR A 166 5.48 -9.43 0.65
N TYR A 167 6.80 -9.44 0.82
CA TYR A 167 7.65 -8.43 0.16
C TYR A 167 7.92 -8.73 -1.31
N PRO A 168 8.15 -9.97 -1.75
CA PRO A 168 8.35 -10.26 -3.17
C PRO A 168 7.17 -9.78 -4.04
N THR A 169 5.93 -10.02 -3.60
CA THR A 169 4.72 -9.60 -4.33
C THR A 169 4.46 -8.11 -4.23
N ALA A 170 4.72 -7.49 -3.07
CA ALA A 170 4.59 -6.05 -2.93
C ALA A 170 5.59 -5.29 -3.81
N ILE A 171 6.85 -5.76 -3.87
CA ILE A 171 7.90 -5.20 -4.72
C ILE A 171 7.55 -5.37 -6.19
N GLU A 172 7.16 -6.59 -6.62
CA GLU A 172 6.76 -6.86 -8.00
C GLU A 172 5.63 -5.94 -8.46
N TYR A 173 4.61 -5.77 -7.62
CA TYR A 173 3.47 -4.90 -7.94
C TYR A 173 3.90 -3.43 -8.08
N GLU A 174 4.69 -2.92 -7.14
CA GLU A 174 5.17 -1.54 -7.18
C GLU A 174 6.08 -1.29 -8.39
N ASP A 175 7.00 -2.20 -8.67
CA ASP A 175 7.88 -2.12 -9.83
C ASP A 175 7.10 -2.11 -11.14
N ARG A 176 6.11 -3.02 -11.27
CA ARG A 176 5.24 -3.05 -12.45
C ARG A 176 4.44 -1.75 -12.60
N LYS A 177 3.92 -1.23 -11.50
CA LYS A 177 3.19 0.05 -11.49
C LYS A 177 4.10 1.20 -11.92
N LEU A 178 5.30 1.32 -11.35
CA LEU A 178 6.26 2.37 -11.68
C LEU A 178 6.75 2.26 -13.12
N LYS A 179 6.99 1.03 -13.61
CA LYS A 179 7.32 0.77 -15.01
C LYS A 179 6.23 1.26 -15.96
N ARG A 180 4.95 1.06 -15.63
CA ARG A 180 3.82 1.57 -16.43
C ARG A 180 3.75 3.10 -16.45
N LEU A 181 4.08 3.75 -15.34
CA LEU A 181 3.97 5.21 -15.21
C LEU A 181 5.16 5.94 -15.85
N PHE A 182 6.37 5.39 -15.73
CA PHE A 182 7.62 6.10 -16.05
C PHE A 182 8.48 5.41 -17.10
N SER A 183 8.05 4.27 -17.65
CA SER A 183 8.63 3.58 -18.81
C SER A 183 10.17 3.51 -18.78
N ALA A 184 10.84 4.22 -19.71
CA ALA A 184 12.29 4.19 -19.88
C ALA A 184 13.06 4.74 -18.67
N ASP A 185 12.52 5.74 -17.96
CA ASP A 185 13.18 6.30 -16.77
C ASP A 185 13.26 5.26 -15.66
N TRP A 186 12.18 4.48 -15.49
CA TRP A 186 12.17 3.39 -14.53
C TRP A 186 13.15 2.28 -14.91
N GLU A 187 13.22 1.86 -16.18
CA GLU A 187 14.16 0.82 -16.62
C GLU A 187 15.62 1.23 -16.42
N ASN A 188 15.95 2.46 -16.79
CA ASN A 188 17.31 2.99 -16.61
C ASN A 188 17.69 3.09 -15.14
N TRP A 189 16.76 3.44 -14.25
CA TRP A 189 17.03 3.56 -12.82
C TRP A 189 17.06 2.18 -12.13
N SER A 190 16.09 1.31 -12.40
CA SER A 190 15.90 0.06 -11.66
C SER A 190 16.97 -1.00 -11.91
N THR A 191 17.63 -0.95 -13.07
CA THR A 191 18.77 -1.82 -13.41
C THR A 191 20.03 -1.54 -12.58
N ARG A 192 20.19 -0.31 -12.08
CA ARG A 192 21.35 0.11 -11.28
C ARG A 192 21.08 0.07 -9.78
N ILE A 193 19.81 0.16 -9.38
CA ILE A 193 19.41 0.29 -7.98
C ILE A 193 18.77 -1.02 -7.49
N PRO A 194 19.34 -1.67 -6.46
CA PRO A 194 18.80 -2.89 -5.86
C PRO A 194 17.45 -2.65 -5.16
N ALA A 195 16.65 -3.72 -5.01
CA ALA A 195 15.30 -3.62 -4.47
C ALA A 195 15.25 -3.26 -2.97
N LEU A 196 16.06 -3.92 -2.13
CA LEU A 196 15.98 -3.83 -0.66
C LEU A 196 17.31 -3.56 0.06
N ILE A 197 18.43 -4.03 -0.48
CA ILE A 197 19.76 -3.87 0.14
C ILE A 197 20.42 -2.64 -0.48
N PRO A 198 20.78 -1.60 0.29
CA PRO A 198 21.38 -0.39 -0.25
C PRO A 198 22.66 -0.64 -1.07
N THR A 199 22.78 0.03 -2.22
CA THR A 199 24.04 0.18 -2.96
C THR A 199 24.63 1.56 -2.72
N PHE A 200 25.95 1.69 -2.79
CA PHE A 200 26.66 2.96 -2.63
C PHE A 200 27.28 3.46 -3.95
N SER A 201 26.78 2.97 -5.09
CA SER A 201 27.31 3.29 -6.42
C SER A 201 27.07 4.74 -6.87
N ASN A 202 26.08 5.44 -6.30
CA ASN A 202 25.72 6.81 -6.70
C ASN A 202 25.46 7.73 -5.49
N LEU A 203 26.50 8.01 -4.71
CA LEU A 203 26.40 8.84 -3.50
C LEU A 203 26.05 10.31 -3.80
N THR A 204 26.38 10.80 -4.99
CA THR A 204 26.08 12.18 -5.40
C THR A 204 24.58 12.41 -5.54
N ALA A 205 23.84 11.43 -6.05
CA ALA A 205 22.37 11.49 -6.17
C ALA A 205 21.63 11.50 -4.82
N ILE A 206 22.27 11.10 -3.71
CA ILE A 206 21.69 11.19 -2.36
C ILE A 206 21.47 12.64 -1.95
N ARG A 207 22.40 13.53 -2.36
CA ARG A 207 22.33 14.96 -2.03
C ARG A 207 21.42 15.75 -2.97
N GLN A 208 20.89 15.09 -4.00
CA GLN A 208 19.99 15.72 -4.95
C GLN A 208 18.56 15.73 -4.39
N GLY A 209 17.81 16.78 -4.73
CA GLY A 209 16.45 17.01 -4.25
C GLY A 209 16.37 17.60 -2.84
N SER A 210 15.19 18.10 -2.49
CA SER A 210 14.91 18.68 -1.19
C SER A 210 13.97 17.78 -0.40
N TRP A 211 14.39 17.34 0.78
CA TRP A 211 13.50 16.68 1.72
C TRP A 211 12.41 17.65 2.19
N SER A 212 11.17 17.18 2.28
CA SER A 212 10.04 17.99 2.75
C SER A 212 9.33 17.35 3.93
N PHE A 213 9.28 18.08 5.05
CA PHE A 213 8.50 17.70 6.23
C PHE A 213 7.02 17.56 5.90
N GLY A 214 6.45 18.46 5.08
CA GLY A 214 5.05 18.40 4.67
C GLY A 214 4.70 17.10 3.93
N LYS A 215 5.60 16.65 3.03
CA LYS A 215 5.46 15.37 2.33
C LYS A 215 5.54 14.18 3.29
N SER A 216 6.56 14.17 4.16
CA SER A 216 6.74 13.09 5.14
C SER A 216 5.56 12.99 6.12
N SER A 217 5.12 14.14 6.65
CA SER A 217 4.11 14.21 7.70
C SER A 217 2.69 14.06 7.18
N ARG A 218 2.20 14.99 6.35
CA ARG A 218 0.77 15.10 6.00
C ARG A 218 0.36 14.17 4.87
N GLN A 219 1.22 13.98 3.88
CA GLN A 219 0.87 13.19 2.68
C GLN A 219 1.16 11.69 2.85
N ASN A 220 2.19 11.35 3.63
CA ASN A 220 2.60 9.95 3.83
C ASN A 220 2.20 9.37 5.18
N GLY A 221 1.81 10.19 6.17
CA GLY A 221 1.31 9.71 7.46
C GLY A 221 2.39 9.13 8.37
N GLU A 222 3.66 9.41 8.09
CA GLU A 222 4.79 8.79 8.77
C GLU A 222 4.87 9.04 10.29
N PRO A 223 4.44 10.20 10.82
CA PRO A 223 4.39 10.43 12.27
C PRO A 223 3.58 9.38 13.03
N ILE A 224 2.52 8.82 12.44
CA ILE A 224 1.69 7.80 13.11
C ILE A 224 2.51 6.52 13.33
N ILE A 225 3.25 6.08 12.31
CA ILE A 225 4.12 4.90 12.39
C ILE A 225 5.28 5.16 13.38
N VAL A 226 5.86 6.36 13.36
CA VAL A 226 6.92 6.76 14.29
C VAL A 226 6.42 6.68 15.73
N ILE A 227 5.27 7.30 16.03
CA ILE A 227 4.67 7.27 17.37
C ILE A 227 4.39 5.83 17.79
N PHE A 228 3.78 5.02 16.91
CA PHE A 228 3.50 3.62 17.18
C PHE A 228 4.77 2.83 17.55
N VAL A 229 5.84 2.97 16.76
CA VAL A 229 7.11 2.28 17.02
C VAL A 229 7.75 2.77 18.32
N LEU A 230 7.76 4.08 18.57
CA LEU A 230 8.30 4.64 19.81
C LEU A 230 7.54 4.19 21.05
N LEU A 231 6.21 4.09 20.97
CA LEU A 231 5.38 3.58 22.07
C LEU A 231 5.73 2.14 22.42
N TRP A 232 5.85 1.26 21.42
CA TRP A 232 6.24 -0.13 21.68
C TRP A 232 7.69 -0.28 22.11
N PHE A 233 8.60 0.54 21.58
CA PHE A 233 9.98 0.55 22.03
C PHE A 233 10.07 1.01 23.50
N ALA A 234 9.35 2.07 23.87
CA ALA A 234 9.28 2.56 25.25
C ALA A 234 8.64 1.53 26.19
N TYR A 235 7.59 0.84 25.74
CA TYR A 235 6.99 -0.27 26.48
C TYR A 235 8.05 -1.33 26.81
N VAL A 236 8.83 -1.77 25.83
CA VAL A 236 9.87 -2.78 26.06
C VAL A 236 10.96 -2.26 26.99
N ALA A 237 11.44 -1.02 26.77
CA ALA A 237 12.46 -0.40 27.61
C ALA A 237 12.00 -0.24 29.07
N TRP A 238 10.72 0.02 29.31
CA TRP A 238 10.12 0.11 30.64
C TRP A 238 10.11 -1.23 31.40
N HIS A 239 10.09 -2.35 30.67
CA HIS A 239 10.09 -3.71 31.25
C HIS A 239 11.50 -4.31 31.33
N LEU A 240 12.54 -3.49 31.20
CA LEU A 240 13.92 -3.90 31.44
C LEU A 240 14.09 -4.25 32.94
N PRO A 241 14.61 -5.44 33.28
CA PRO A 241 14.83 -5.87 34.66
C PRO A 241 15.93 -5.09 35.38
#